data_AF-A0A800E020-F1
#
_entry.id   AF-A0A800E020-F1
#
_cell.length_a   1.000
_cell.length_b   1.000
_cell.length_c   1.000
_cell.angle_alpha   90.00
_cell.angle_beta   90.00
_cell.angle_gamma   90.00
#
_symmetry.space_group_name_H-M   'P 1'
#
loop_
_entity.id
_entity.type
_entity.pdbx_description
1 polymer ?
#
loop_
_entity_poly.entity_id
_entity_poly.type
_entity_poly.pdbx_seq_one_letter_code
_entity_poly.pdbx_strand_id
1 'polypeptide(L)'
;MNKKEEFFKYIEEGYKTKGEYITLGAAMLGEETITNAFVKLPLKTINRHGLIAGATGTGKTKTLQIFAENLSNAGVPVLLMDVKGDLSGLAQPSPGHPKIDERHAKIGFPFEAKKFPIEILTISEQDGTRMRATVVEFGPTLLSRILDLSETQSGMLSSLMAERAGRNSSTSKPLTP
;
A
#
# COMPACT_ATOMS: atom_id res chain seq x y z
N MET A 1 -2.16 35.76 24.75
CA MET A 1 -2.07 34.84 23.59
C MET A 1 -3.45 34.69 23.01
N ASN A 2 -3.56 34.74 21.68
CA ASN A 2 -4.81 34.44 21.00
C ASN A 2 -5.12 32.93 21.16
N LYS A 3 -6.37 32.53 21.34
CA LYS A 3 -6.76 31.10 21.51
C LYS A 3 -6.20 30.19 20.41
N LYS A 4 -6.09 30.72 19.19
CA LYS A 4 -5.49 30.01 18.04
C LYS A 4 -3.99 29.74 18.22
N GLU A 5 -3.24 30.70 18.77
CA GLU A 5 -1.79 30.55 18.99
C GLU A 5 -1.51 29.54 20.11
N GLU A 6 -2.32 29.57 21.17
CA GLU A 6 -2.23 28.63 22.28
C GLU A 6 -2.54 27.20 21.81
N PHE A 7 -3.60 27.03 21.02
CA PHE A 7 -3.93 25.74 20.41
C PHE A 7 -2.85 25.27 19.43
N PHE A 8 -2.30 26.16 18.60
CA PHE A 8 -1.19 25.83 17.70
C PHE A 8 0.00 25.28 18.48
N LYS A 9 0.43 25.97 19.55
CA LYS A 9 1.53 25.51 20.41
C LYS A 9 1.23 24.18 21.06
N TYR A 10 0.01 23.99 21.56
CA TYR A 10 -0.43 22.72 22.15
C TYR A 10 -0.29 21.55 21.16
N ILE A 11 -0.70 21.73 19.91
CA ILE A 11 -0.57 20.71 18.86
C ILE A 11 0.90 20.49 18.50
N GLU A 12 1.67 21.56 18.32
CA GLU A 12 3.09 21.47 17.98
C GLU A 12 3.90 20.73 19.05
N GLU A 13 3.65 21.01 20.32
CA GLU A 13 4.28 20.33 21.46
C GLU A 13 3.77 18.88 21.62
N GLY A 14 2.46 18.66 21.51
CA GLY A 14 1.85 17.34 21.68
C GLY A 14 2.22 16.34 20.59
N TYR A 15 2.43 16.81 19.36
CA TYR A 15 2.87 16.01 18.22
C TYR A 15 4.37 16.11 17.95
N LYS A 16 5.16 16.48 18.97
CA LYS A 16 6.62 16.44 18.88
C LYS A 16 7.10 14.99 18.89
N THR A 17 7.57 14.52 17.74
CA THR A 17 8.03 13.14 17.58
C THR A 17 9.56 13.06 17.64
N LYS A 18 10.10 11.92 18.08
CA LYS A 18 11.53 11.59 17.98
C LYS A 18 11.75 10.66 16.79
N GLY A 19 12.61 11.05 15.86
CA GLY A 19 12.90 10.27 14.65
C GLY A 19 11.88 10.53 13.53
N GLU A 20 11.80 9.60 12.59
CA GLU A 20 10.95 9.72 11.40
C GLU A 20 9.46 9.61 11.72
N TYR A 21 8.67 10.37 10.97
CA TYR A 21 7.22 10.47 11.12
C TYR A 21 6.56 10.70 9.76
N ILE A 22 5.26 10.44 9.70
CA ILE A 22 4.39 10.83 8.59
C ILE A 22 3.39 11.89 9.05
N THR A 23 3.02 12.79 8.16
CA THR A 23 2.02 13.84 8.44
C THR A 23 0.66 13.38 7.94
N LEU A 24 -0.34 13.32 8.82
CA LEU A 24 -1.70 12.91 8.45
C LEU A 24 -2.59 14.08 8.03
N GLY A 25 -2.27 15.29 8.49
CA GLY A 25 -3.05 16.49 8.22
C GLY A 25 -2.72 17.61 9.22
N ALA A 26 -3.62 18.58 9.34
CA ALA A 26 -3.54 19.65 10.32
C ALA A 26 -4.70 19.58 11.33
N ALA A 27 -4.44 20.04 12.55
CA ALA A 27 -5.44 20.10 13.60
C ALA A 27 -6.51 21.15 13.31
N MET A 28 -7.72 20.89 13.81
CA MET A 28 -8.86 21.78 13.70
C MET A 28 -9.23 22.33 15.07
N LEU A 29 -9.55 23.63 15.12
CA LEU A 29 -10.11 24.28 16.30
C LEU A 29 -11.55 24.69 15.97
N GLY A 30 -12.51 23.88 16.44
CA GLY A 30 -13.91 23.99 15.99
C GLY A 30 -14.05 23.56 14.54
N GLU A 31 -14.56 24.44 13.68
CA GLU A 31 -14.70 24.19 12.24
C GLU A 31 -13.52 24.73 11.40
N GLU A 32 -12.58 25.42 12.03
CA GLU A 32 -11.45 26.04 11.36
C GLU A 32 -10.20 25.14 11.40
N THR A 33 -9.61 24.88 10.24
CA THR A 33 -8.31 24.21 10.14
C THR A 33 -7.22 25.21 10.48
N ILE A 34 -6.35 24.87 11.43
CA ILE A 34 -5.21 25.71 11.79
C ILE A 34 -4.04 25.32 10.88
N THR A 35 -3.70 26.19 9.93
CA THR A 35 -2.59 25.98 8.99
C THR A 35 -1.29 25.67 9.73
N ASN A 36 -0.52 24.72 9.23
CA ASN A 36 0.76 24.24 9.77
C ASN A 36 0.71 23.55 11.15
N ALA A 37 -0.46 23.43 11.79
CA ALA A 37 -0.62 22.67 13.02
C ALA A 37 -0.63 21.16 12.74
N PHE A 38 0.49 20.61 12.28
CA PHE A 38 0.56 19.25 11.73
C PHE A 38 0.35 18.17 12.78
N VAL A 39 -0.54 17.23 12.46
CA VAL A 39 -0.73 15.97 13.17
C VAL A 39 0.28 14.97 12.62
N LYS A 40 1.31 14.67 13.42
CA LYS A 40 2.42 13.80 13.05
C LYS A 40 2.28 12.42 13.70
N LEU A 41 2.46 11.36 12.93
CA LEU A 41 2.49 9.99 13.43
C LEU A 41 3.92 9.43 13.32
N PRO A 42 4.60 9.10 14.45
CA PRO A 42 5.91 8.48 14.39
C PRO A 42 5.87 7.14 13.65
N LEU A 43 6.83 6.86 12.77
CA LEU A 43 6.85 5.60 12.03
C LEU A 43 6.94 4.37 12.95
N LYS A 44 7.63 4.50 14.09
CA LYS A 44 7.78 3.43 15.10
C LYS A 44 6.46 2.98 15.71
N THR A 45 5.38 3.77 15.62
CA THR A 45 4.06 3.39 16.16
C THR A 45 3.20 2.62 15.16
N ILE A 46 3.60 2.57 13.88
CA ILE A 46 2.82 1.96 12.78
C ILE A 46 2.87 0.43 12.80
N ASN A 47 3.68 -0.17 13.68
CA ASN A 47 3.64 -1.60 13.97
C ASN A 47 2.41 -2.04 14.81
N ARG A 48 1.49 -1.11 15.10
CA ARG A 48 0.21 -1.40 15.79
C ARG A 48 -0.94 -1.35 14.80
N HIS A 49 -1.96 -2.17 15.04
CA HIS A 49 -3.19 -2.13 14.26
C HIS A 49 -3.92 -0.80 14.45
N GLY A 50 -4.45 -0.26 13.35
CA GLY A 50 -5.29 0.93 13.33
C GLY A 50 -6.62 0.66 12.63
N LEU A 51 -7.60 1.52 12.87
CA LEU A 51 -8.92 1.45 12.25
C LEU A 51 -9.26 2.80 11.61
N ILE A 52 -9.54 2.79 10.30
CA ILE A 52 -10.10 3.95 9.59
C ILE A 52 -11.59 3.71 9.40
N ALA A 53 -12.43 4.43 10.15
CA ALA A 53 -13.88 4.35 10.08
C ALA A 53 -14.50 5.71 9.75
N GLY A 54 -15.71 5.71 9.19
CA GLY A 54 -16.44 6.91 8.78
C GLY A 54 -17.60 6.58 7.84
N ALA A 55 -18.49 7.53 7.59
CA ALA A 55 -19.60 7.36 6.65
C ALA A 55 -19.10 7.33 5.18
N THR A 56 -19.95 6.94 4.23
CA THR A 56 -19.61 7.00 2.80
C THR A 56 -19.38 8.45 2.39
N GLY A 57 -18.33 8.72 1.60
CA GLY A 57 -17.99 10.08 1.16
C GLY A 57 -17.17 10.90 2.15
N THR A 58 -16.88 10.43 3.37
CA THR A 58 -16.07 11.17 4.36
C THR A 58 -14.56 11.05 4.15
N GLY A 59 -14.13 10.60 2.97
CA GLY A 59 -12.71 10.55 2.61
C GLY A 59 -11.93 9.33 3.10
N LYS A 60 -12.57 8.24 3.56
CA LYS A 60 -11.88 7.01 4.00
C LYS A 60 -10.82 6.53 3.01
N THR A 61 -11.19 6.40 1.73
CA THR A 61 -10.28 5.98 0.65
C THR A 61 -9.14 6.96 0.45
N LYS A 62 -9.41 8.27 0.52
CA LYS A 62 -8.39 9.31 0.38
C LYS A 62 -7.41 9.33 1.55
N THR A 63 -7.89 9.12 2.78
CA THR A 63 -7.03 8.95 3.95
C THR A 63 -6.13 7.73 3.79
N LEU A 64 -6.67 6.59 3.32
CA LEU A 64 -5.89 5.38 3.08
C LEU A 64 -4.83 5.57 1.98
N GLN A 65 -5.18 6.27 0.89
CA GLN A 65 -4.25 6.64 -0.18
C GLN A 65 -3.08 7.48 0.37
N ILE A 66 -3.38 8.61 1.01
CA ILE A 66 -2.36 9.50 1.59
C ILE A 66 -1.49 8.76 2.60
N PHE A 67 -2.08 7.85 3.39
CA PHE A 67 -1.32 7.04 4.35
C PHE A 67 -0.32 6.11 3.64
N ALA A 68 -0.76 5.40 2.60
CA ALA A 68 0.09 4.52 1.80
C ALA A 68 1.19 5.30 1.05
N GLU A 69 0.85 6.45 0.49
CA GLU A 69 1.79 7.37 -0.17
C GLU A 69 2.90 7.82 0.77
N ASN A 70 2.54 8.25 1.99
CA ASN A 70 3.51 8.69 2.99
C ASN A 70 4.41 7.54 3.46
N LEU A 71 3.85 6.34 3.64
CA LEU A 71 4.63 5.14 3.98
C LEU A 71 5.60 4.76 2.87
N SER A 72 5.16 4.77 1.62
CA SER A 72 6.01 4.50 0.47
C SER A 72 7.16 5.51 0.35
N ASN A 73 6.90 6.81 0.60
CA ASN A 73 7.95 7.84 0.65
C ASN A 73 8.96 7.62 1.77
N ALA A 74 8.52 7.02 2.89
CA ALA A 74 9.39 6.64 3.99
C ALA A 74 10.12 5.29 3.74
N GLY A 75 9.98 4.69 2.55
CA GLY A 75 10.58 3.40 2.22
C GLY A 75 9.89 2.20 2.88
N VAL A 76 8.69 2.37 3.42
CA VAL A 76 7.91 1.28 4.04
C VAL A 76 7.04 0.62 2.98
N PRO A 77 7.19 -0.68 2.70
CA PRO A 77 6.34 -1.39 1.76
C PRO A 77 4.92 -1.52 2.32
N VAL A 78 3.92 -1.28 1.46
CA VAL A 78 2.49 -1.33 1.84
C VAL A 78 1.77 -2.32 0.94
N LEU A 79 1.12 -3.31 1.55
CA LEU A 79 0.19 -4.20 0.87
C LEU A 79 -1.24 -3.69 1.09
N LEU A 80 -1.95 -3.39 0.00
CA LEU A 80 -3.33 -2.90 0.02
C LEU A 80 -4.24 -3.87 -0.72
N MET A 81 -5.42 -4.13 -0.16
CA MET A 81 -6.50 -4.81 -0.87
C MET A 81 -7.42 -3.77 -1.50
N ASP A 82 -7.42 -3.69 -2.82
CA ASP A 82 -8.27 -2.76 -3.55
C ASP A 82 -9.58 -3.41 -3.99
N VAL A 83 -10.56 -3.42 -3.08
CA VAL A 83 -11.87 -4.04 -3.35
C VAL A 83 -12.71 -3.23 -4.36
N LYS A 84 -12.48 -1.92 -4.43
CA LYS A 84 -13.30 -1.00 -5.25
C LYS A 84 -12.60 -0.53 -6.53
N GLY A 85 -11.32 -0.77 -6.68
CA GLY A 85 -10.49 -0.23 -7.77
C GLY A 85 -10.02 1.20 -7.53
N ASP A 86 -10.34 1.81 -6.39
CA ASP A 86 -10.03 3.21 -6.11
C ASP A 86 -8.56 3.43 -5.72
N LEU A 87 -7.84 2.40 -5.24
CA LEU A 87 -6.47 2.53 -4.73
C LEU A 87 -5.42 2.35 -5.83
N SER A 88 -5.73 1.58 -6.88
CA SER A 88 -4.88 1.42 -8.07
C SER A 88 -4.48 2.75 -8.74
N GLY A 89 -5.29 3.80 -8.55
CA GLY A 89 -5.00 5.15 -9.02
C GLY A 89 -3.71 5.77 -8.47
N LEU A 90 -3.13 5.21 -7.39
CA LEU A 90 -1.82 5.61 -6.87
C LEU A 90 -0.67 5.41 -7.89
N ALA A 91 -0.88 4.59 -8.92
CA ALA A 91 0.10 4.34 -9.98
C ALA A 91 0.24 5.52 -10.95
N GLN A 92 -0.71 6.46 -10.91
CA GLN A 92 -0.74 7.61 -11.80
C GLN A 92 -0.71 8.92 -10.99
N PRO A 93 -0.02 9.97 -11.50
CA PRO A 93 -0.14 11.29 -10.91
C PRO A 93 -1.60 11.74 -10.94
N SER A 94 -2.03 12.44 -9.89
CA SER A 94 -3.38 13.00 -9.85
C SER A 94 -3.57 14.00 -11.00
N PRO A 95 -4.73 13.99 -11.70
CA PRO A 95 -5.05 15.01 -12.71
C PRO A 95 -5.32 16.40 -12.11
N GLY A 96 -5.19 16.57 -10.80
CA GLY A 96 -5.56 17.77 -10.06
C GLY A 96 -7.05 17.81 -9.75
N HIS A 97 -7.40 18.44 -8.63
CA HIS A 97 -8.80 18.68 -8.28
C HIS A 97 -8.89 19.90 -7.34
N PRO A 98 -9.74 20.91 -7.61
CA PRO A 98 -9.80 22.15 -6.81
C PRO A 98 -9.95 21.92 -5.30
N LYS A 99 -10.81 20.99 -4.90
CA LYS A 99 -10.98 20.58 -3.49
C LYS A 99 -9.72 20.03 -2.81
N ILE A 100 -8.81 19.42 -3.57
CA ILE A 100 -7.53 18.93 -3.04
C ILE A 100 -6.63 20.14 -2.79
N ASP A 101 -6.48 21.03 -3.76
CA ASP A 101 -5.65 22.22 -3.65
C ASP A 101 -6.11 23.14 -2.50
N GLU A 102 -7.42 23.40 -2.41
CA GLU A 102 -8.01 24.17 -1.30
C GLU A 102 -7.74 23.53 0.07
N ARG A 103 -7.82 22.20 0.15
CA ARG A 103 -7.56 21.46 1.40
C ARG A 103 -6.09 21.53 1.78
N HIS A 104 -5.19 21.36 0.82
CA HIS A 104 -3.74 21.43 1.06
C HIS A 104 -3.29 22.85 1.43
N ALA A 105 -3.90 23.87 0.82
CA ALA A 105 -3.69 25.27 1.22
C ALA A 105 -4.14 25.53 2.67
N LYS A 106 -5.31 25.01 3.08
CA LYS A 106 -5.78 25.13 4.47
C LYS A 106 -4.86 24.42 5.47
N ILE A 107 -4.35 23.24 5.11
CA ILE A 107 -3.44 22.45 5.96
C ILE A 107 -2.05 23.08 6.03
N GLY A 108 -1.59 23.72 4.95
CA GLY A 108 -0.22 24.22 4.81
C GLY A 108 0.79 23.15 4.39
N PHE A 109 0.31 22.04 3.82
CA PHE A 109 1.15 20.93 3.37
C PHE A 109 1.06 20.81 1.84
N PRO A 110 2.16 20.99 1.09
CA PRO A 110 2.12 20.95 -0.37
C PRO A 110 1.71 19.56 -0.86
N PHE A 111 0.80 19.53 -1.84
CA PHE A 111 0.47 18.32 -2.58
C PHE A 111 1.23 18.31 -3.90
N GLU A 112 2.07 17.30 -4.09
CA GLU A 112 2.73 17.07 -5.36
C GLU A 112 2.11 15.84 -6.01
N ALA A 113 1.52 16.04 -7.19
CA ALA A 113 1.00 14.94 -8.00
C ALA A 113 2.18 14.11 -8.51
N LYS A 114 2.39 12.94 -7.90
CA LYS A 114 3.44 12.00 -8.27
C LYS A 114 2.91 10.58 -8.39
N LYS A 115 3.60 9.77 -9.20
CA LYS A 115 3.35 8.33 -9.28
C LYS A 115 4.14 7.60 -8.21
N PHE A 116 3.55 6.52 -7.69
CA PHE A 116 4.23 5.62 -6.76
C PHE A 116 4.58 4.29 -7.42
N PRO A 117 5.65 3.61 -6.98
CA PRO A 117 5.96 2.26 -7.45
C PRO A 117 4.87 1.31 -6.95
N ILE A 118 4.11 0.74 -7.87
CA ILE A 118 3.02 -0.18 -7.57
C ILE A 118 3.19 -1.44 -8.38
N GLU A 119 3.08 -2.57 -7.69
CA GLU A 119 2.94 -3.88 -8.30
C GLU A 119 1.54 -4.40 -7.99
N ILE A 120 0.79 -4.71 -9.05
CA ILE A 120 -0.55 -5.28 -8.90
C ILE A 120 -0.39 -6.78 -8.68
N LEU A 121 -0.82 -7.24 -7.52
CA LEU A 121 -0.81 -8.65 -7.16
C LEU A 121 -2.18 -9.27 -7.41
N THR A 122 -2.21 -10.42 -8.08
CA THR A 122 -3.43 -11.16 -8.39
C THR A 122 -3.45 -12.54 -7.72
N ILE A 123 -4.61 -12.89 -7.18
CA ILE A 123 -4.88 -14.23 -6.63
C ILE A 123 -5.56 -15.11 -7.71
N SER A 124 -6.15 -14.52 -8.75
CA SER A 124 -6.90 -15.21 -9.81
C SER A 124 -6.18 -15.18 -11.16
N GLU A 125 -6.84 -15.58 -12.25
CA GLU A 125 -6.29 -15.54 -13.63
C GLU A 125 -6.34 -14.14 -14.27
N GLN A 126 -6.39 -13.10 -13.44
CA GLN A 126 -6.42 -11.70 -13.89
C GLN A 126 -5.01 -11.17 -14.16
N ASP A 127 -4.93 -10.01 -14.81
CA ASP A 127 -3.69 -9.29 -15.04
C ASP A 127 -3.02 -8.88 -13.71
N GLY A 128 -1.71 -9.09 -13.62
CA GLY A 128 -0.90 -8.79 -12.43
C GLY A 128 0.09 -9.91 -12.07
N THR A 129 0.98 -9.64 -11.12
CA THR A 129 1.92 -10.63 -10.60
C THR A 129 1.15 -11.66 -9.78
N ARG A 130 1.26 -12.94 -10.15
CA ARG A 130 0.56 -14.02 -9.45
C ARG A 130 1.11 -14.21 -8.05
N MET A 131 0.23 -14.16 -7.05
CA MET A 131 0.59 -14.49 -5.66
C MET A 131 0.61 -15.99 -5.36
N ARG A 132 -0.10 -16.79 -6.17
CA ARG A 132 -0.17 -18.24 -5.97
C ARG A 132 1.01 -18.90 -6.66
N ALA A 133 1.86 -19.54 -5.86
CA ALA A 133 2.85 -20.46 -6.39
C ALA A 133 2.14 -21.67 -7.01
N THR A 134 2.50 -22.02 -8.24
CA THR A 134 1.95 -23.22 -8.89
C THR A 134 2.66 -24.48 -8.40
N VAL A 135 2.01 -25.64 -8.47
CA VAL A 135 2.64 -26.94 -8.12
C VAL A 135 3.95 -27.14 -8.90
N VAL A 136 4.04 -26.61 -10.13
CA VAL A 136 5.24 -26.69 -10.96
C VAL A 136 6.40 -25.86 -10.37
N GLU A 137 6.13 -24.70 -9.77
CA GLU A 137 7.15 -23.81 -9.19
C GLU A 137 7.79 -24.36 -7.90
N PHE A 138 7.07 -25.18 -7.12
CA PHE A 138 7.67 -25.89 -5.99
C PHE A 138 8.73 -26.90 -6.44
N GLY A 139 8.60 -27.42 -7.67
CA GLY A 139 9.45 -28.47 -8.21
C GLY A 139 9.23 -29.83 -7.54
N PRO A 140 9.71 -30.90 -8.19
CA PRO A 140 9.47 -32.26 -7.71
C PRO A 140 10.15 -32.53 -6.38
N THR A 141 11.34 -31.98 -6.15
CA THR A 141 12.11 -32.22 -4.92
C THR A 141 11.41 -31.70 -3.67
N LEU A 142 10.84 -30.50 -3.70
CA LEU A 142 10.16 -29.93 -2.54
C LEU A 142 8.82 -30.63 -2.29
N LEU A 143 8.08 -30.96 -3.34
CA LEU A 143 6.82 -31.71 -3.24
C LEU A 143 7.03 -33.13 -2.73
N SER A 144 8.07 -33.83 -3.20
CA SER A 144 8.44 -35.15 -2.69
C SER A 144 8.70 -35.14 -1.19
N ARG A 145 9.34 -34.08 -0.68
CA ARG A 145 9.59 -33.91 0.76
C ARG A 145 8.31 -33.59 1.54
N ILE A 146 7.45 -32.73 1.01
CA ILE A 146 6.18 -32.36 1.66
C ILE A 146 5.24 -33.57 1.76
N LEU A 147 5.23 -34.42 0.73
CA LEU A 147 4.35 -35.59 0.63
C LEU A 147 4.98 -36.88 1.18
N ASP A 148 6.20 -36.80 1.71
CA ASP A 148 6.98 -37.93 2.24
C ASP A 148 7.04 -39.12 1.26
N LEU A 149 7.40 -38.82 0.00
CA LEU A 149 7.42 -39.81 -1.07
C LEU A 149 8.67 -40.69 -0.99
N SER A 150 8.48 -41.98 -1.28
CA SER A 150 9.59 -42.91 -1.55
C SER A 150 10.43 -42.48 -2.76
N GLU A 151 11.62 -43.05 -2.92
CA GLU A 151 12.52 -42.78 -4.05
C GLU A 151 11.85 -43.04 -5.41
N THR A 152 11.14 -44.17 -5.53
CA THR A 152 10.39 -44.53 -6.75
C THR A 152 9.28 -43.53 -7.05
N GLN A 153 8.50 -43.13 -6.05
CA GLN A 153 7.43 -42.13 -6.21
C GLN A 153 7.98 -40.75 -6.57
N SER A 154 9.12 -40.36 -6.00
CA SER A 154 9.81 -39.12 -6.32
C SER A 154 10.34 -39.09 -7.75
N GLY A 155 10.85 -40.22 -8.25
CA GLY A 155 11.27 -40.37 -9.65
C GLY A 155 10.09 -40.25 -10.62
N MET A 156 8.95 -40.86 -10.30
CA MET A 156 7.72 -40.71 -11.09
C MET A 156 7.21 -39.27 -11.10
N LEU A 157 7.17 -38.61 -9.93
CA LEU A 157 6.75 -37.21 -9.81
C LEU A 157 7.65 -36.28 -10.62
N SER A 158 8.97 -36.48 -10.56
CA SER A 158 9.94 -35.70 -11.34
C SER A 158 9.70 -35.81 -12.84
N SER A 159 9.41 -37.02 -13.33
CA SER A 159 9.12 -37.28 -14.74
C SER A 159 7.82 -36.59 -15.19
N LEU A 160 6.75 -36.71 -14.39
CA LEU A 160 5.46 -36.06 -14.67
C LEU A 160 5.58 -34.52 -14.71
N MET A 161 6.34 -33.94 -13.78
CA MET A 161 6.53 -32.49 -13.73
C MET A 161 7.40 -31.98 -14.89
N ALA A 162 8.43 -32.73 -15.30
CA ALA A 162 9.25 -32.39 -16.46
C ALA A 162 8.43 -32.39 -17.77
N GLU A 163 7.56 -33.39 -17.96
CA GLU A 163 6.66 -33.46 -19.13
C GLU A 163 5.69 -32.27 -19.17
N ARG A 164 5.10 -31.91 -18.02
CA ARG A 164 4.16 -30.79 -17.93
C ARG A 164 4.83 -29.42 -18.16
N ALA A 165 6.07 -29.24 -17.70
CA ALA A 165 6.83 -28.02 -17.97
C ALA A 165 7.11 -27.86 -19.48
N GLY A 166 7.47 -28.94 -20.17
CA GLY A 166 7.70 -28.93 -21.62
C GLY A 166 6.46 -28.62 -22.47
N ARG A 167 5.25 -28.94 -21.98
CA ARG A 167 3.98 -28.58 -22.65
C ARG A 167 3.56 -27.12 -22.45
N ASN A 168 3.96 -26.49 -21.34
CA ASN A 168 3.64 -25.09 -21.08
C ASN A 168 4.59 -24.10 -21.76
N SER A 169 5.82 -24.50 -22.13
CA SER A 169 6.75 -23.66 -22.88
C SER A 169 6.34 -23.42 -24.35
N SER A 170 5.45 -24.25 -24.90
CA SER A 170 4.92 -24.07 -26.27
C SER A 170 3.75 -23.08 -26.36
N THR A 171 3.24 -22.55 -25.24
CA THR A 171 2.07 -21.66 -25.21
C THR A 171 2.37 -20.25 -24.68
N SER A 172 3.60 -19.95 -24.26
CA SER A 172 3.98 -18.61 -23.80
C SER A 172 4.42 -17.71 -24.96
N LYS A 173 3.50 -16.91 -25.52
CA LYS A 173 3.89 -15.70 -26.26
C LYS A 173 4.56 -14.73 -25.26
N PRO A 174 5.64 -14.03 -25.64
CA PRO A 174 6.25 -13.05 -24.75
C PRO A 174 5.25 -11.91 -24.47
N LEU A 175 5.04 -11.62 -23.18
CA LEU A 175 4.42 -10.38 -22.73
C LEU A 175 5.36 -9.24 -23.15
N THR A 176 4.99 -8.51 -24.19
CA THR A 176 5.65 -7.24 -24.54
C THR A 176 5.39 -6.21 -23.43
N PRO A 177 6.37 -5.33 -23.15
CA PRO A 177 6.28 -4.33 -22.09
C PRO A 177 5.15 -3.32 -22.28
#